data_AF-H2BXL9-F1
#
_entry.id   AF-H2BXL9-F1
#
_cell.length_a   1.000
_cell.length_b   1.000
_cell.length_c   1.000
_cell.angle_alpha   90.00
_cell.angle_beta   90.00
_cell.angle_gamma   90.00
#
_symmetry.space_group_name_H-M   'P 1'
#
loop_
_entity.id
_entity.type
_entity.pdbx_description
1 polymer ?
#
loop_
_entity_poly.entity_id
_entity_poly.type
_entity_poly.pdbx_seq_one_letter_code
_entity_poly.pdbx_strand_id
1 'polypeptide(L)'
;MSRNFSRINFHTETVERFKKYAAENDVNYTETLEAMLDFFEKNYISPFRPFPLTNYRLLHIFNKRMDALEVLLRKMEKDSLEPTLKILLNLIKIADPRNKHLYREKKAYEEDDTHPDFYR
;
A
#
# COMPACT_ATOMS: atom_id res chain seq x y z
N MET A 1 27.72 -25.87 0.41
CA MET A 1 27.86 -25.75 1.88
C MET A 1 29.29 -26.08 2.29
N SER A 2 29.75 -25.46 3.38
CA SER A 2 31.01 -25.82 4.02
C SER A 2 30.98 -27.31 4.41
N ARG A 3 32.06 -28.05 4.14
CA ARG A 3 32.20 -29.46 4.57
C ARG A 3 32.61 -29.60 6.04
N ASN A 4 32.73 -28.49 6.76
CA ASN A 4 33.17 -28.49 8.14
C ASN A 4 31.98 -28.73 9.07
N PHE A 5 32.07 -29.75 9.91
CA PHE A 5 31.04 -30.06 10.90
C PHE A 5 31.30 -29.31 12.20
N SER A 6 30.23 -28.75 12.77
CA SER A 6 30.22 -28.15 14.10
C SER A 6 29.42 -29.04 15.05
N ARG A 7 29.75 -28.99 16.35
CA ARG A 7 29.04 -29.74 17.38
C ARG A 7 28.26 -28.78 18.26
N ILE A 8 26.99 -29.10 18.50
CA ILE A 8 26.11 -28.43 19.44
C ILE A 8 25.41 -29.50 20.28
N ASN A 9 25.20 -29.20 21.56
CA ASN A 9 24.55 -30.12 22.48
C ASN A 9 23.05 -29.88 22.48
N PHE A 10 22.27 -30.96 22.45
CA PHE A 10 20.81 -30.93 22.53
C PHE A 10 20.34 -31.86 23.64
N HIS A 11 19.14 -31.61 24.16
CA HIS A 11 18.46 -32.59 25.00
C HIS A 11 18.20 -33.87 24.21
N THR A 12 18.41 -35.02 24.82
CA THR A 12 18.26 -36.34 24.18
C THR A 12 16.88 -36.50 23.53
N GLU A 13 15.82 -36.05 24.20
CA GLU A 13 14.45 -36.10 23.66
C GLU A 13 14.30 -35.29 22.37
N THR A 14 14.89 -34.09 22.31
CA THR A 14 14.89 -33.25 21.12
C THR A 14 15.62 -33.92 19.96
N VAL A 15 16.75 -34.58 20.24
CA VAL A 15 17.52 -35.33 19.23
C VAL A 15 16.70 -36.48 18.66
N GLU A 16 16.05 -37.29 19.51
CA GLU A 16 15.25 -38.42 19.05
C GLU A 16 14.04 -37.97 18.22
N ARG A 17 13.36 -36.90 18.63
CA ARG A 17 12.29 -36.28 17.83
C ARG A 17 12.79 -35.79 16.48
N PHE A 18 13.95 -35.14 16.44
CA PHE A 18 14.55 -34.62 15.21
C PHE A 18 14.97 -35.74 14.25
N LYS A 19 15.62 -36.80 14.76
CA LYS A 19 16.00 -37.98 13.96
C LYS A 19 14.78 -38.64 13.32
N LYS A 20 13.70 -38.82 14.10
CA LYS A 20 12.45 -39.41 13.61
C LYS A 20 11.85 -38.56 12.49
N TYR A 21 11.76 -37.24 12.68
CA TYR A 21 11.25 -36.32 11.68
C TYR A 21 12.09 -36.35 10.38
N ALA A 22 13.42 -36.34 10.48
CA ALA A 22 14.30 -36.42 9.32
C ALA A 22 14.10 -37.75 8.55
N ALA A 23 14.01 -38.87 9.28
CA ALA A 23 13.77 -40.19 8.70
C ALA A 23 12.40 -40.29 8.01
N GLU A 24 11.35 -39.71 8.58
CA GLU A 24 10.01 -39.68 7.98
C GLU A 24 9.94 -38.87 6.67
N ASN A 25 10.88 -37.94 6.47
CA ASN A 25 10.95 -37.09 5.28
C ASN A 25 12.07 -37.51 4.31
N ASP A 26 12.72 -38.66 4.54
CA ASP A 26 13.81 -39.20 3.72
C ASP A 26 14.97 -38.21 3.45
N VAL A 27 15.27 -37.33 4.41
CA VAL A 27 16.30 -36.27 4.29
C VAL A 27 17.36 -36.38 5.39
N ASN A 28 18.58 -35.90 5.09
CA ASN A 28 19.66 -35.94 6.06
C ASN A 28 19.52 -34.85 7.14
N TYR A 29 20.20 -35.02 8.27
CA TYR A 29 20.07 -34.11 9.43
C TYR A 29 20.48 -32.67 9.15
N THR A 30 21.43 -32.43 8.24
CA THR A 30 21.82 -31.06 7.88
C THR A 30 20.73 -30.43 7.03
N GLU A 31 20.26 -31.14 6.00
CA GLU A 31 19.18 -30.70 5.11
C GLU A 31 17.89 -30.43 5.87
N THR A 32 17.51 -31.29 6.82
CA THR A 32 16.32 -31.10 7.65
C THR A 32 16.42 -29.83 8.48
N LEU A 33 17.56 -29.59 9.12
CA LEU A 33 17.75 -28.39 9.96
C LEU A 33 17.77 -27.13 9.10
N GLU A 34 18.44 -27.16 7.95
CA GLU A 34 18.45 -26.05 7.00
C GLU A 34 17.06 -25.75 6.44
N ALA A 35 16.30 -26.78 6.06
CA ALA A 35 14.92 -26.63 5.60
C ALA A 35 14.02 -26.01 6.67
N MET A 36 14.19 -26.40 7.94
CA MET A 36 13.48 -25.77 9.06
C MET A 36 13.84 -24.29 9.21
N LEU A 37 15.14 -23.95 9.19
CA LEU A 37 15.60 -22.55 9.30
C LEU A 37 15.08 -21.72 8.13
N ASP A 38 15.27 -22.21 6.91
CA ASP A 38 14.78 -21.59 5.68
C ASP A 38 13.27 -21.38 5.72
N PHE A 39 12.51 -22.37 6.22
CA PHE A 39 11.07 -22.26 6.32
C PHE A 39 10.67 -21.10 7.23
N PHE A 40 11.26 -20.97 8.40
CA PHE A 40 10.93 -19.86 9.32
C PHE A 40 11.40 -18.51 8.79
N GLU A 41 12.62 -18.43 8.24
CA GLU A 41 13.21 -17.19 7.74
C GLU A 41 12.51 -16.67 6.48
N LYS A 42 12.34 -17.52 5.46
CA LYS A 42 11.76 -17.12 4.17
C LYS A 42 10.28 -16.77 4.28
N ASN A 43 9.56 -17.41 5.20
CA ASN A 43 8.15 -17.14 5.43
C ASN A 43 7.92 -16.12 6.56
N TYR A 44 8.97 -15.57 7.18
CA TYR A 44 8.88 -14.61 8.28
C TYR A 44 7.99 -15.07 9.45
N ILE A 45 8.00 -16.38 9.74
CA ILE A 45 7.22 -16.99 10.83
C ILE A 45 8.15 -17.27 12.00
N SER A 46 7.73 -16.90 13.21
CA SER A 46 8.48 -17.22 14.42
C SER A 46 8.11 -18.62 14.94
N PRO A 47 9.08 -19.53 15.15
CA PRO A 47 8.82 -20.81 15.82
C PRO A 47 8.54 -20.65 17.32
N PHE A 48 8.85 -19.48 17.90
CA PHE A 48 8.71 -19.19 19.33
C PHE A 48 7.40 -18.51 19.70
N ARG A 49 6.58 -18.15 18.70
CA ARG A 49 5.28 -17.53 18.92
C ARG A 49 4.20 -18.40 18.30
N PRO A 50 3.01 -18.49 18.92
CA PRO A 50 1.87 -19.10 18.26
C PRO A 50 1.70 -18.46 16.88
N PHE A 51 1.48 -19.27 15.85
CA PHE A 51 1.34 -18.81 14.48
C PHE A 51 0.33 -17.66 14.46
N PRO A 52 0.79 -16.42 14.21
CA PRO A 52 -0.06 -15.27 14.36
C PRO A 52 -0.98 -15.33 13.15
N LEU A 53 -2.22 -15.76 13.38
CA LEU A 53 -3.32 -15.69 12.42
C LEU A 53 -3.28 -16.82 11.37
N THR A 54 -4.34 -17.62 11.32
CA THR A 54 -4.65 -18.46 10.15
C THR A 54 -4.56 -17.60 8.89
N ASN A 55 -4.11 -18.15 7.75
CA ASN A 55 -4.04 -17.44 6.46
C ASN A 55 -5.29 -16.57 6.17
N TYR A 56 -6.47 -17.03 6.58
CA TYR A 56 -7.73 -16.30 6.54
C TYR A 56 -7.75 -14.96 7.29
N ARG A 57 -7.19 -14.88 8.50
CA ARG A 57 -7.21 -13.66 9.31
C ARG A 57 -6.15 -12.64 8.84
N LEU A 58 -5.03 -13.10 8.26
CA LEU A 58 -4.10 -12.21 7.52
C LEU A 58 -4.77 -11.64 6.27
N LEU A 59 -5.39 -12.50 5.44
CA LEU A 59 -6.10 -12.09 4.24
C LEU A 59 -7.22 -11.09 4.57
N HIS A 60 -7.96 -11.32 5.66
CA HIS A 60 -9.00 -10.41 6.14
C HIS A 60 -8.46 -9.02 6.53
N ILE A 61 -7.34 -8.96 7.28
CA ILE A 61 -6.71 -7.69 7.66
C ILE A 61 -6.18 -6.97 6.42
N PHE A 62 -5.58 -7.71 5.49
CA PHE A 62 -5.07 -7.17 4.24
C PHE A 62 -6.19 -6.57 3.38
N ASN A 63 -7.28 -7.31 3.17
CA ASN A 63 -8.45 -6.83 2.41
C ASN A 63 -9.03 -5.55 3.03
N LYS A 64 -9.23 -5.52 4.36
CA LYS A 64 -9.70 -4.31 5.05
C LYS A 64 -8.80 -3.10 4.86
N ARG A 65 -7.48 -3.30 4.83
CA ARG A 65 -6.52 -2.22 4.58
C ARG A 65 -6.59 -1.75 3.14
N MET A 66 -6.74 -2.66 2.18
CA MET A 66 -6.92 -2.31 0.77
C MET A 66 -8.21 -1.54 0.52
N ASP A 67 -9.33 -1.96 1.13
CA ASP A 67 -10.61 -1.26 1.04
C ASP A 67 -10.49 0.18 1.59
N ALA A 68 -9.78 0.34 2.72
CA ALA A 68 -9.55 1.66 3.31
C ALA A 68 -8.66 2.56 2.43
N LEU A 69 -7.66 1.99 1.77
CA LEU A 69 -6.82 2.70 0.80
C LEU A 69 -7.62 3.14 -0.43
N GLU A 70 -8.49 2.28 -0.96
CA GLU A 70 -9.38 2.63 -2.07
C GLU A 70 -10.26 3.83 -1.71
N VAL A 71 -10.88 3.82 -0.54
CA VAL A 71 -11.71 4.94 -0.05
C VAL A 71 -10.89 6.23 0.05
N LEU A 72 -9.66 6.16 0.57
CA LEU A 72 -8.77 7.31 0.67
C LEU A 72 -8.40 7.86 -0.71
N LEU A 73 -8.02 7.00 -1.66
CA LEU A 73 -7.65 7.41 -3.01
C LEU A 73 -8.83 8.04 -3.75
N ARG A 74 -10.03 7.44 -3.68
CA ARG A 74 -11.25 8.01 -4.26
C ARG A 74 -11.60 9.37 -3.65
N LYS A 75 -11.40 9.52 -2.34
CA LYS A 75 -11.61 10.80 -1.66
C LYS A 75 -10.62 11.86 -2.13
N MET A 76 -9.33 11.52 -2.24
CA MET A 76 -8.31 12.43 -2.76
C MET A 76 -8.59 12.87 -4.21
N GLU A 77 -9.04 11.93 -5.04
CA GLU A 77 -9.43 12.18 -6.42
C GLU A 77 -10.56 13.22 -6.49
N LYS A 78 -11.66 12.97 -5.76
CA LYS A 78 -12.86 13.81 -5.78
C LYS A 78 -12.66 15.18 -5.10
N ASP A 79 -11.98 15.21 -3.95
CA ASP A 79 -11.91 16.42 -3.13
C ASP A 79 -10.81 17.40 -3.62
N SER A 80 -9.76 16.90 -4.28
CA SER A 80 -8.59 17.71 -4.62
C SER A 80 -8.18 17.61 -6.09
N LEU A 81 -7.96 16.41 -6.62
CA LEU A 81 -7.35 16.24 -7.93
C LEU A 81 -8.30 16.65 -9.07
N GLU A 82 -9.57 16.23 -9.03
CA GLU A 82 -10.58 16.59 -10.03
C GLU A 82 -10.83 18.11 -10.09
N PRO A 83 -11.11 18.81 -8.97
CA PRO A 83 -11.27 20.27 -8.99
C PRO A 83 -10.01 20.98 -9.49
N THR A 84 -8.82 20.55 -9.05
CA THR A 84 -7.55 21.17 -9.47
C THR A 84 -7.33 21.01 -10.97
N LEU A 85 -7.57 19.80 -11.50
CA LEU A 85 -7.50 19.56 -12.94
C LEU A 85 -8.48 20.44 -13.71
N LYS A 86 -9.72 20.58 -13.22
CA LYS A 86 -10.73 21.45 -13.83
C LYS A 86 -10.31 22.92 -13.84
N ILE A 87 -9.73 23.42 -12.75
CA ILE A 87 -9.19 24.78 -12.66
C ILE A 87 -8.06 24.97 -13.66
N LEU A 88 -7.08 24.06 -13.71
CA LEU A 88 -5.97 24.14 -14.65
C LEU A 88 -6.44 24.15 -16.11
N LEU A 89 -7.37 23.26 -16.47
CA LEU A 89 -7.96 23.23 -17.81
C LEU A 89 -8.69 24.53 -18.14
N ASN A 90 -9.40 25.13 -17.17
CA ASN A 90 -10.05 26.42 -17.36
C ASN A 90 -9.04 27.56 -17.54
N LEU A 91 -7.97 27.60 -16.73
CA LEU A 91 -6.91 28.60 -16.86
C LEU A 91 -6.22 28.52 -18.22
N ILE A 92 -5.95 27.31 -18.72
CA ILE A 92 -5.39 27.09 -20.06
C ILE A 92 -6.35 27.63 -21.14
N LYS A 93 -7.65 27.35 -21.03
CA LYS A 93 -8.66 27.88 -21.98
C LYS A 93 -8.73 29.41 -21.97
N ILE A 94 -8.65 30.02 -20.80
CA ILE A 94 -8.66 31.49 -20.63
C ILE A 94 -7.37 32.11 -21.21
N ALA A 95 -6.24 31.44 -21.01
CA ALA A 95 -4.93 31.90 -21.48
C ALA A 95 -4.75 31.75 -23.01
N ASP A 96 -5.58 30.97 -23.71
CA ASP A 96 -5.55 30.87 -25.17
C ASP A 96 -5.95 32.22 -25.79
N PRO A 97 -5.05 32.90 -26.54
CA PRO A 97 -5.32 34.20 -27.15
C PRO A 97 -6.53 34.22 -28.07
N ARG A 98 -6.91 33.06 -28.63
CA ARG A 98 -8.09 32.89 -29.50
C ARG A 98 -9.41 33.06 -28.75
N ASN A 99 -9.44 32.93 -27.42
CA ASN A 99 -10.64 33.04 -26.58
C ASN A 99 -10.81 34.43 -25.92
N LYS A 100 -9.93 35.39 -26.21
CA LYS A 100 -9.88 36.73 -25.56
C LYS A 100 -11.15 37.58 -25.76
N HIS A 101 -11.94 37.29 -26.79
CA HIS A 101 -13.16 38.06 -27.13
C HIS A 101 -14.39 37.69 -26.29
N LEU A 102 -14.50 36.46 -25.79
CA LEU A 102 -15.69 35.95 -25.07
C LEU A 102 -15.85 36.52 -23.65
N TYR A 103 -14.77 37.00 -23.02
CA TYR A 103 -14.78 37.51 -21.65
C TYR A 103 -14.95 39.03 -21.56
N ARG A 104 -14.86 39.75 -22.69
CA ARG A 104 -15.06 41.21 -22.74
C ARG A 104 -16.54 41.58 -22.72
N GLU A 105 -17.39 40.72 -23.29
CA GLU A 105 -18.84 40.91 -23.35
C GLU A 105 -19.49 40.74 -21.97
N LYS A 106 -19.07 39.77 -21.15
CA LYS A 106 -19.68 39.53 -19.82
C LYS A 106 -19.55 40.70 -18.84
N LYS A 107 -18.51 41.53 -18.95
CA LYS A 107 -18.37 42.74 -18.11
C LYS A 107 -19.32 43.87 -18.53
N ALA A 108 -19.84 43.85 -19.75
CA ALA A 108 -20.72 44.91 -20.26
C ALA A 108 -22.17 44.81 -19.76
N TYR A 109 -22.51 43.77 -18.98
CA TYR A 109 -23.86 43.52 -18.48
C TYR A 109 -23.97 43.57 -16.94
N GLU A 110 -22.92 44.04 -16.24
CA GLU A 110 -22.91 44.24 -14.78
C GLU A 110 -22.63 45.72 -14.41
N GLU A 111 -22.97 46.66 -15.29
CA GLU A 111 -23.15 48.06 -14.89
C GLU A 111 -24.57 48.20 -14.31
N ASP A 112 -24.61 48.11 -12.98
CA ASP A 112 -25.76 48.33 -12.11
C ASP A 112 -26.29 49.78 -12.24
N ASP A 113 -27.57 49.91 -12.62
CA ASP A 113 -28.35 51.15 -12.78
C ASP A 113 -28.58 51.94 -11.46
N THR A 114 -27.76 51.73 -10.43
CA THR A 114 -27.91 52.36 -9.11
C THR A 114 -26.76 53.30 -8.74
N HIS A 115 -26.09 53.93 -9.71
CA HIS A 115 -25.17 55.04 -9.42
C HIS A 115 -25.95 56.36 -9.31
N PRO A 116 -25.99 57.05 -8.15
CA PRO A 116 -26.56 58.38 -8.09
C PRO A 116 -25.62 59.34 -8.81
N ASP A 117 -26.11 60.02 -9.85
CA ASP A 117 -25.37 61.08 -10.54
C ASP A 117 -25.08 62.24 -9.58
N PHE A 118 -23.85 62.31 -9.05
CA PHE A 118 -23.39 63.38 -8.15
C PHE A 118 -23.00 64.68 -8.88
N TYR A 119 -23.45 64.89 -10.12
CA TYR A 119 -23.20 66.12 -10.86
C TYR A 119 -24.49 66.67 -11.51
N ARG A 120 -25.26 67.41 -10.71
CA ARG A 120 -26.15 68.50 -11.15
C ARG A 120 -26.17 69.61 -10.13
#